data_AF-A0A960Y4S4-F1
#
_entry.id   AF-A0A960Y4S4-F1
#
_cell.length_a   1.000
_cell.length_b   1.000
_cell.length_c   1.000
_cell.angle_alpha   90.00
_cell.angle_beta   90.00
_cell.angle_gamma   90.00
#
_symmetry.space_group_name_H-M   'P 1'
#
loop_
_entity.id
_entity.type
_entity.pdbx_description
1 polymer ?
#
loop_
_entity_poly.entity_id
_entity_poly.type
_entity_poly.pdbx_seq_one_letter_code
_entity_poly.pdbx_strand_id
1 'polypeptide(L)'
;MIEIRAYDASWLSLFAAEAALVKKALGANCLEVHHIGSTAVPGLAAKPVIDMIPVVEDITAVTDAPLEKLGYQAKGEYGIWFRRYFTKPGFHVHIFEEGDPEIRRHLNFRDFLRTHDAERDRYAALKKELAETSLDLFTYTLGKERFIAAIDRAAGSNFYRIVEALTQREWEAVVSFGGVKSVDPNDTHAVLYKGSDIVGYAFIRNGRLHFIAAVDTLDEVFLLKAVERKGLHKLL
;
A
#
# COMPACT_ATOMS: atom_id res chain seq x y z
N MET A 1 -3.64 20.43 10.48
CA MET A 1 -4.76 19.72 11.13
C MET A 1 -5.26 18.64 10.18
N ILE A 2 -5.40 17.41 10.63
CA ILE A 2 -5.90 16.30 9.81
C ILE A 2 -7.42 16.30 9.93
N GLU A 3 -8.12 16.61 8.85
CA GLU A 3 -9.58 16.70 8.88
C GLU A 3 -10.21 15.32 8.61
N ILE A 4 -11.02 14.83 9.56
CA ILE A 4 -11.85 13.65 9.41
C ILE A 4 -13.30 14.09 9.30
N ARG A 5 -13.97 13.72 8.21
CA ARG A 5 -15.37 14.02 7.95
C ARG A 5 -16.26 12.80 8.16
N ALA A 6 -17.52 13.04 8.49
CA ALA A 6 -18.55 12.00 8.39
C ALA A 6 -18.58 11.43 6.97
N TYR A 7 -19.10 10.20 6.82
CA TYR A 7 -19.26 9.60 5.51
C TYR A 7 -20.14 10.47 4.61
N ASP A 8 -19.68 10.68 3.39
CA ASP A 8 -20.39 11.45 2.36
C ASP A 8 -20.65 10.54 1.16
N ALA A 9 -21.93 10.34 0.82
CA ALA A 9 -22.33 9.51 -0.30
C ALA A 9 -21.85 10.06 -1.66
N SER A 10 -21.54 11.36 -1.74
CA SER A 10 -20.96 11.99 -2.94
C SER A 10 -19.59 11.40 -3.31
N TRP A 11 -18.87 10.79 -2.36
CA TRP A 11 -17.60 10.12 -2.62
C TRP A 11 -17.72 9.02 -3.68
N LEU A 12 -18.87 8.35 -3.77
CA LEU A 12 -19.11 7.33 -4.81
C LEU A 12 -19.16 7.96 -6.20
N SER A 13 -19.87 9.09 -6.35
CA SER A 13 -19.93 9.81 -7.62
C SER A 13 -18.60 10.48 -7.98
N LEU A 14 -17.87 11.01 -6.99
CA LEU A 14 -16.53 11.59 -7.20
C LEU A 14 -15.54 10.52 -7.66
N PHE A 15 -15.57 9.34 -7.03
CA PHE A 15 -14.79 8.19 -7.49
C PHE A 15 -15.16 7.82 -8.93
N ALA A 16 -16.45 7.63 -9.24
CA ALA A 16 -16.87 7.19 -10.56
C ALA A 16 -16.42 8.16 -11.67
N ALA A 17 -16.55 9.46 -11.43
CA ALA A 17 -16.11 10.49 -12.37
C ALA A 17 -14.59 10.47 -12.58
N GLU A 18 -13.81 10.43 -11.50
CA GLU A 18 -12.35 10.42 -11.60
C GLU A 18 -11.80 9.11 -12.17
N ALA A 19 -12.37 7.96 -11.77
CA ALA A 19 -12.01 6.65 -12.29
C ALA A 19 -12.20 6.56 -13.81
N ALA A 20 -13.24 7.20 -14.36
CA ALA A 20 -13.45 7.28 -15.80
C ALA A 20 -12.35 8.10 -16.51
N LEU A 21 -11.89 9.20 -15.91
CA LEU A 21 -10.77 9.99 -16.43
C LEU A 21 -9.46 9.21 -16.39
N VAL A 22 -9.16 8.57 -15.26
CA VAL A 22 -7.97 7.75 -15.06
C VAL A 22 -7.96 6.56 -16.03
N LYS A 23 -9.06 5.82 -16.14
CA LYS A 23 -9.20 4.71 -17.08
C LYS A 23 -8.98 5.16 -18.52
N LYS A 24 -9.57 6.28 -18.93
CA LYS A 24 -9.36 6.86 -20.26
C LYS A 24 -7.89 7.25 -20.50
N ALA A 25 -7.23 7.85 -19.51
CA ALA A 25 -5.83 8.27 -19.62
C ALA A 25 -4.86 7.08 -19.75
N LEU A 26 -5.14 5.98 -19.04
CA LEU A 26 -4.35 4.75 -19.11
C LEU A 26 -4.66 3.88 -20.34
N GLY A 27 -5.75 4.17 -21.06
CA GLY A 27 -6.10 3.54 -22.33
C GLY A 27 -6.39 2.05 -22.19
N ALA A 28 -6.05 1.29 -23.23
CA ALA A 28 -6.31 -0.16 -23.31
C ALA A 28 -5.56 -0.96 -22.23
N ASN A 29 -4.46 -0.43 -21.70
CA ASN A 29 -3.70 -1.09 -20.64
C ASN A 29 -4.48 -1.15 -19.32
N CYS A 30 -5.49 -0.30 -19.11
CA CYS A 30 -6.29 -0.29 -17.87
C CYS A 30 -7.53 -1.15 -18.00
N LEU A 31 -7.50 -2.31 -17.32
CA LEU A 31 -8.56 -3.32 -17.35
C LEU A 31 -9.77 -2.84 -16.53
N GLU A 32 -9.52 -2.37 -15.31
CA GLU A 32 -10.55 -1.93 -14.37
C GLU A 32 -10.01 -0.91 -13.35
N VAL A 33 -10.92 -0.24 -12.63
CA VAL A 33 -10.56 0.69 -11.55
C VAL A 33 -11.44 0.42 -10.35
N HIS A 34 -10.81 0.12 -9.20
CA HIS A 34 -11.50 -0.16 -7.94
C HIS A 34 -11.49 1.05 -7.02
N HIS A 35 -12.63 1.35 -6.39
CA HIS A 35 -12.67 2.27 -5.24
C HIS A 35 -12.19 1.52 -4.00
N ILE A 36 -11.17 2.06 -3.33
CA ILE A 36 -10.59 1.49 -2.12
C ILE A 36 -10.49 2.55 -1.01
N GLY A 37 -9.86 2.19 0.10
CA GLY A 37 -9.68 3.09 1.23
C GLY A 37 -10.98 3.36 1.98
N SER A 38 -10.92 4.31 2.90
CA SER A 38 -12.04 4.57 3.81
C SER A 38 -13.27 5.17 3.10
N THR A 39 -13.07 5.96 2.04
CA THR A 39 -14.17 6.61 1.31
C THR A 39 -14.99 5.62 0.48
N ALA A 40 -14.48 4.41 0.26
CA ALA A 40 -15.20 3.30 -0.38
C ALA A 40 -16.10 2.51 0.59
N VAL A 41 -16.09 2.80 1.89
CA VAL A 41 -16.85 2.07 2.90
C VAL A 41 -18.02 2.94 3.40
N PRO A 42 -19.27 2.62 3.03
CA PRO A 42 -20.44 3.35 3.53
C PRO A 42 -20.48 3.44 5.05
N GLY A 43 -20.77 4.63 5.57
CA GLY A 43 -20.84 4.91 7.00
C GLY A 43 -19.48 5.16 7.69
N LEU A 44 -18.35 4.93 7.01
CA LEU A 44 -17.02 5.13 7.60
C LEU A 44 -16.56 6.59 7.48
N ALA A 45 -16.40 7.28 8.62
CA ALA A 45 -15.78 8.60 8.67
C ALA A 45 -14.34 8.56 8.14
N ALA A 46 -13.93 9.53 7.33
CA ALA A 46 -12.65 9.50 6.62
C ALA A 46 -12.09 10.89 6.34
N LYS A 47 -10.79 10.94 5.99
CA LYS A 47 -10.27 12.09 5.25
C LYS A 47 -10.99 12.13 3.88
N PRO A 48 -11.35 13.32 3.36
CA PRO A 48 -12.04 13.46 2.07
C PRO A 48 -11.04 13.27 0.91
N VAL A 49 -10.46 12.07 0.81
CA VAL A 49 -9.53 11.66 -0.24
C VAL A 49 -10.03 10.36 -0.83
N ILE A 50 -10.21 10.33 -2.14
CA ILE A 50 -10.60 9.13 -2.88
C ILE A 50 -9.33 8.35 -3.23
N ASP A 51 -9.18 7.16 -2.65
CA ASP A 51 -8.14 6.22 -3.02
C ASP A 51 -8.70 5.23 -4.05
N MET A 52 -7.98 4.98 -5.14
CA MET A 52 -8.41 4.03 -6.17
C MET A 52 -7.26 3.16 -6.68
N ILE A 53 -7.61 1.96 -7.16
CA ILE A 53 -6.67 1.04 -7.83
C ILE A 53 -7.09 0.85 -9.28
N PRO A 54 -6.41 1.49 -10.25
CA PRO A 54 -6.40 1.01 -11.62
C PRO A 54 -5.59 -0.29 -11.71
N VAL A 55 -6.21 -1.34 -12.24
CA VAL A 55 -5.56 -2.61 -12.56
C VAL A 55 -5.13 -2.55 -14.01
N VAL A 56 -3.84 -2.76 -14.27
CA VAL A 56 -3.28 -2.73 -15.62
C VAL A 56 -2.77 -4.08 -16.07
N GLU A 57 -2.74 -4.32 -17.38
CA GLU A 57 -2.18 -5.56 -17.96
C GLU A 57 -0.65 -5.60 -17.81
N ASP A 58 0.02 -4.49 -18.09
CA ASP A 58 1.48 -4.35 -17.97
C ASP A 58 1.83 -3.07 -17.19
N ILE A 59 2.42 -3.23 -16.00
CA ILE A 59 2.81 -2.09 -15.16
C ILE A 59 4.01 -1.32 -15.74
N THR A 60 4.84 -1.97 -16.54
CA THR A 60 6.02 -1.36 -17.16
C THR A 60 5.64 -0.43 -18.31
N ALA A 61 4.49 -0.67 -18.95
CA ALA A 61 3.91 0.19 -19.97
C ALA A 61 3.28 1.49 -19.41
N VAL A 62 3.11 1.59 -18.09
CA VAL A 62 2.58 2.81 -17.46
C VAL A 62 3.63 3.92 -17.55
N THR A 63 3.27 5.04 -18.16
CA THR A 63 4.07 6.28 -18.17
C THR A 63 3.38 7.34 -17.32
N ASP A 64 4.13 8.33 -16.86
CA ASP A 64 3.60 9.35 -15.92
C ASP A 64 2.75 10.40 -16.65
N ALA A 65 3.14 10.73 -17.90
CA ALA A 65 2.58 11.82 -18.69
C ALA A 65 1.03 11.84 -18.82
N PRO A 66 0.32 10.71 -19.02
CA PRO A 66 -1.14 10.72 -19.10
C PRO A 66 -1.82 11.19 -17.82
N LEU A 67 -1.31 10.80 -16.65
CA LEU A 67 -1.88 11.21 -15.35
C LEU A 67 -1.40 12.60 -14.93
N GLU A 68 -0.18 13.00 -15.29
CA GLU A 68 0.29 14.38 -15.10
C GLU A 68 -0.59 15.40 -15.83
N LYS A 69 -1.07 15.06 -17.03
CA LYS A 69 -2.07 15.89 -17.76
C LYS A 69 -3.40 16.03 -17.04
N LEU A 70 -3.75 15.10 -16.13
CA LEU A 70 -4.91 15.19 -15.24
C LEU A 70 -4.60 15.89 -13.91
N GLY A 71 -3.37 16.41 -13.74
CA GLY A 71 -2.92 17.12 -12.55
C GLY A 71 -2.34 16.23 -11.45
N TYR A 72 -2.07 14.95 -11.73
CA TYR A 72 -1.41 14.07 -10.78
C TYR A 72 0.11 14.29 -10.75
N GLN A 73 0.69 14.09 -9.57
CA GLN A 73 2.13 14.00 -9.38
C GLN A 73 2.52 12.53 -9.22
N ALA A 74 3.49 12.07 -10.01
CA ALA A 74 4.11 10.76 -9.83
C ALA A 74 4.92 10.71 -8.53
N LYS A 75 4.80 9.61 -7.80
CA LYS A 75 5.53 9.32 -6.55
C LYS A 75 6.38 8.05 -6.63
N GLY A 76 6.45 7.43 -7.81
CA GLY A 76 7.08 6.13 -8.00
C GLY A 76 6.34 5.03 -7.24
N GLU A 77 7.09 4.13 -6.65
CA GLU A 77 6.55 3.04 -5.83
C GLU A 77 6.14 3.47 -4.43
N TYR A 78 6.86 4.44 -3.85
CA TYR A 78 6.56 5.07 -2.58
C TYR A 78 6.36 4.04 -1.43
N GLY A 79 7.31 3.11 -1.32
CA GLY A 79 7.37 2.10 -0.25
C GLY A 79 6.63 0.78 -0.52
N ILE A 80 5.92 0.63 -1.65
CA ILE A 80 5.29 -0.63 -2.04
C ILE A 80 5.86 -1.07 -3.38
N TRP A 81 6.51 -2.23 -3.40
CA TRP A 81 7.17 -2.71 -4.61
C TRP A 81 6.17 -2.96 -5.75
N PHE A 82 6.59 -2.67 -6.98
CA PHE A 82 5.80 -2.84 -8.21
C PHE A 82 4.55 -1.96 -8.32
N ARG A 83 4.37 -0.98 -7.42
CA ARG A 83 3.31 0.02 -7.52
C ARG A 83 3.73 1.20 -8.42
N ARG A 84 2.77 1.79 -9.14
CA ARG A 84 2.91 3.18 -9.61
C ARG A 84 1.92 4.06 -8.85
N TYR A 85 2.44 4.99 -8.07
CA TYR A 85 1.66 5.83 -7.16
C TYR A 85 1.58 7.27 -7.66
N PHE A 86 0.37 7.80 -7.70
CA PHE A 86 0.07 9.15 -8.17
C PHE A 86 -0.87 9.86 -7.21
N THR A 87 -0.61 11.15 -6.96
CA THR A 87 -1.45 11.96 -6.05
C THR A 87 -1.81 13.30 -6.66
N LYS A 88 -3.05 13.73 -6.47
CA LYS A 88 -3.49 15.12 -6.64
C LYS A 88 -4.42 15.51 -5.48
N PRO A 89 -4.74 16.80 -5.26
CA PRO A 89 -5.65 17.19 -4.20
C PRO A 89 -6.97 16.40 -4.25
N GLY A 90 -7.28 15.68 -3.17
CA GLY A 90 -8.51 14.88 -3.04
C GLY A 90 -8.47 13.49 -3.68
N PHE A 91 -7.42 13.10 -4.41
CA PHE A 91 -7.38 11.82 -5.11
C PHE A 91 -6.00 11.16 -5.08
N HIS A 92 -5.98 9.87 -4.80
CA HIS A 92 -4.82 9.00 -4.84
C HIS A 92 -5.07 7.82 -5.78
N VAL A 93 -4.08 7.52 -6.62
CA VAL A 93 -4.13 6.45 -7.62
C VAL A 93 -2.99 5.49 -7.36
N HIS A 94 -3.34 4.25 -7.02
CA HIS A 94 -2.42 3.15 -6.75
C HIS A 94 -2.51 2.13 -7.89
N ILE A 95 -1.64 2.23 -8.88
CA ILE A 95 -1.69 1.35 -10.05
C ILE A 95 -0.89 0.09 -9.76
N PHE A 96 -1.48 -1.06 -10.08
CA PHE A 96 -0.88 -2.38 -9.96
C PHE A 96 -1.16 -3.21 -11.21
N GLU A 97 -0.24 -4.12 -11.52
CA GLU A 97 -0.44 -5.13 -12.56
C GLU A 97 -1.51 -6.14 -12.16
N GLU A 98 -2.22 -6.71 -13.13
CA GLU A 98 -3.16 -7.80 -12.89
C GLU A 98 -2.48 -8.95 -12.13
N GLY A 99 -3.18 -9.46 -11.11
CA GLY A 99 -2.65 -10.53 -10.24
C GLY A 99 -1.76 -10.04 -9.10
N ASP A 100 -1.44 -8.75 -9.02
CA ASP A 100 -0.68 -8.22 -7.89
C ASP A 100 -1.43 -8.41 -6.55
N PRO A 101 -0.77 -8.96 -5.52
CA PRO A 101 -1.37 -9.23 -4.21
C PRO A 101 -1.93 -8.00 -3.50
N GLU A 102 -1.39 -6.80 -3.75
CA GLU A 102 -1.87 -5.57 -3.15
C GLU A 102 -3.29 -5.24 -3.60
N ILE A 103 -3.69 -5.62 -4.83
CA ILE A 103 -5.08 -5.46 -5.30
C ILE A 103 -6.03 -6.20 -4.35
N ARG A 104 -5.77 -7.50 -4.14
CA ARG A 104 -6.59 -8.36 -3.26
C ARG A 104 -6.59 -7.84 -1.83
N ARG A 105 -5.43 -7.44 -1.29
CA ARG A 105 -5.31 -6.89 0.07
C ARG A 105 -6.25 -5.71 0.30
N HIS A 106 -6.20 -4.72 -0.59
CA HIS A 106 -7.00 -3.50 -0.44
C HIS A 106 -8.50 -3.78 -0.61
N LEU A 107 -8.88 -4.65 -1.55
CA LEU A 107 -10.26 -5.08 -1.74
C LEU A 107 -10.79 -5.84 -0.52
N ASN A 108 -10.02 -6.80 0.00
CA ASN A 108 -10.36 -7.56 1.19
C ASN A 108 -10.55 -6.65 2.41
N PHE A 109 -9.64 -5.69 2.64
CA PHE A 109 -9.77 -4.73 3.73
C PHE A 109 -11.05 -3.89 3.61
N ARG A 110 -11.33 -3.35 2.41
CA ARG A 110 -12.55 -2.59 2.12
C ARG A 110 -13.80 -3.42 2.37
N ASP A 111 -13.86 -4.62 1.80
CA ASP A 111 -15.05 -5.45 1.83
C ASP A 111 -15.29 -6.03 3.23
N PHE A 112 -14.23 -6.33 3.98
CA PHE A 112 -14.33 -6.68 5.40
C PHE A 112 -15.01 -5.56 6.20
N LEU A 113 -14.55 -4.32 6.06
CA LEU A 113 -15.16 -3.20 6.79
C LEU A 113 -16.59 -2.84 6.33
N ARG A 114 -17.00 -3.26 5.13
CA ARG A 114 -18.39 -3.10 4.65
C ARG A 114 -19.36 -4.08 5.31
N THR A 115 -18.87 -5.22 5.81
CA THR A 115 -19.73 -6.26 6.42
C THR A 115 -19.53 -6.39 7.93
N HIS A 116 -18.64 -5.61 8.55
CA HIS A 116 -18.31 -5.68 9.98
C HIS A 116 -18.43 -4.29 10.63
N ASP A 117 -19.66 -3.88 10.93
CA ASP A 117 -19.98 -2.57 11.49
C ASP A 117 -19.16 -2.22 12.74
N ALA A 118 -18.98 -3.17 13.66
CA ALA A 118 -18.19 -2.94 14.87
C ALA A 118 -16.73 -2.58 14.59
N GLU A 119 -16.11 -3.21 13.59
CA GLU A 119 -14.73 -2.92 13.20
C GLU A 119 -14.62 -1.62 12.38
N ARG A 120 -15.63 -1.33 11.53
CA ARG A 120 -15.75 -0.03 10.88
C ARG A 120 -15.81 1.10 11.90
N ASP A 121 -16.62 0.96 12.94
CA ASP A 121 -16.82 1.99 13.95
C ASP A 121 -15.57 2.16 14.84
N ARG A 122 -14.90 1.06 15.20
CA ARG A 122 -13.57 1.11 15.84
C ARG A 122 -12.54 1.83 14.99
N TYR A 123 -12.52 1.58 13.69
CA TYR A 123 -11.60 2.26 12.79
C TYR A 123 -11.90 3.76 12.67
N ALA A 124 -13.18 4.13 12.66
CA ALA A 124 -13.61 5.53 12.67
C ALA A 124 -13.15 6.25 13.95
N ALA A 125 -13.32 5.61 15.12
CA ALA A 125 -12.87 6.15 16.40
C ALA A 125 -11.35 6.34 16.43
N LEU A 126 -10.58 5.32 16.05
CA LEU A 126 -9.12 5.38 15.96
C LEU A 126 -8.64 6.53 15.08
N LYS A 127 -9.27 6.73 13.90
CA LYS A 127 -8.88 7.83 13.00
C LYS A 127 -9.16 9.20 13.61
N LYS A 128 -10.24 9.38 14.36
CA LYS A 128 -10.54 10.64 15.06
C LYS A 128 -9.49 10.93 16.13
N GLU A 129 -9.20 9.94 16.97
CA GLU A 129 -8.16 10.02 18.01
C GLU A 129 -6.80 10.37 17.41
N LEU A 130 -6.38 9.66 16.35
CA LEU A 130 -5.11 9.93 15.68
C LEU A 130 -5.08 11.30 15.00
N ALA A 131 -6.20 11.78 14.47
CA ALA A 131 -6.26 13.10 13.85
C ALA A 131 -6.05 14.25 14.85
N GLU A 132 -6.42 14.03 16.12
CA GLU A 132 -6.23 14.98 17.23
C GLU A 132 -4.83 14.88 17.85
N THR A 133 -4.28 13.67 17.93
CA THR A 133 -3.03 13.38 18.68
C THR A 133 -1.77 13.37 17.81
N SER A 134 -1.90 13.18 16.50
CA SER A 134 -0.74 13.08 15.60
C SER A 134 -0.14 14.45 15.28
N LEU A 135 1.18 14.54 15.32
CA LEU A 135 1.93 15.75 14.96
C LEU A 135 1.81 16.09 13.46
N ASP A 136 1.76 15.06 12.62
CA ASP A 136 1.72 15.20 11.17
C ASP A 136 0.98 14.03 10.48
N LEU A 137 0.87 14.13 9.15
CA LEU A 137 0.25 13.10 8.31
C LEU A 137 0.98 11.77 8.33
N PHE A 138 2.28 11.77 8.59
CA PHE A 138 3.10 10.56 8.61
C PHE A 138 2.80 9.75 9.88
N THR A 139 2.85 10.39 11.04
CA THR A 139 2.52 9.79 12.34
C THR A 139 1.07 9.31 12.38
N TYR A 140 0.13 10.08 11.82
CA TYR A 140 -1.25 9.64 11.64
C TYR A 140 -1.38 8.40 10.77
N THR A 141 -0.58 8.33 9.70
CA THR A 141 -0.63 7.19 8.78
C THR A 141 -0.10 5.93 9.46
N LEU A 142 1.03 6.04 10.15
CA LEU A 142 1.64 4.94 10.88
C LEU A 142 0.82 4.50 12.09
N GLY A 143 0.13 5.40 12.79
CA GLY A 143 -0.68 5.07 13.97
C GLY A 143 -1.82 4.09 13.69
N LYS A 144 -2.21 3.91 12.43
CA LYS A 144 -3.26 2.95 12.01
C LYS A 144 -2.73 1.53 11.77
N GLU A 145 -1.42 1.35 11.74
CA GLU A 145 -0.76 0.15 11.20
C GLU A 145 -1.21 -1.15 11.90
N ARG A 146 -1.21 -1.18 13.24
CA ARG A 146 -1.65 -2.35 14.00
C ARG A 146 -3.11 -2.72 13.75
N PHE A 147 -3.98 -1.71 13.68
CA PHE A 147 -5.40 -1.93 13.35
C PHE A 147 -5.54 -2.51 11.94
N ILE A 148 -4.88 -1.91 10.95
CA ILE A 148 -4.92 -2.36 9.57
C ILE A 148 -4.49 -3.83 9.47
N ALA A 149 -3.39 -4.19 10.11
CA ALA A 149 -2.88 -5.56 10.08
C ALA A 149 -3.79 -6.58 10.77
N ALA A 150 -4.53 -6.18 11.81
CA ALA A 150 -5.53 -7.02 12.45
C ALA A 150 -6.70 -7.31 11.49
N ILE A 151 -7.19 -6.29 10.77
CA ILE A 151 -8.22 -6.46 9.75
C ILE A 151 -7.72 -7.32 8.59
N ASP A 152 -6.49 -7.09 8.10
CA ASP A 152 -5.92 -7.90 7.02
C ASP A 152 -5.84 -9.40 7.39
N ARG A 153 -5.54 -9.68 8.67
CA ARG A 153 -5.50 -11.03 9.22
C ARG A 153 -6.90 -11.63 9.28
N ALA A 154 -7.87 -10.88 9.80
CA ALA A 154 -9.27 -11.32 9.88
C ALA A 154 -9.91 -11.52 8.50
N ALA A 155 -9.50 -10.73 7.51
CA ALA A 155 -9.92 -10.85 6.12
C ALA A 155 -9.24 -12.01 5.36
N GLY A 156 -8.40 -12.80 6.03
CA GLY A 156 -7.85 -14.05 5.48
C GLY A 156 -6.78 -13.87 4.39
N SER A 157 -6.02 -12.78 4.42
CA SER A 157 -4.91 -12.59 3.48
C SER A 157 -3.84 -13.65 3.71
N ASN A 158 -3.50 -14.45 2.69
CA ASN A 158 -2.45 -15.48 2.74
C ASN A 158 -1.52 -15.45 1.52
N PHE A 159 -1.39 -14.28 0.89
CA PHE A 159 -0.50 -14.05 -0.24
C PHE A 159 0.76 -13.30 0.21
N TYR A 160 1.80 -13.41 -0.59
CA TYR A 160 3.04 -12.67 -0.37
C TYR A 160 2.90 -11.23 -0.82
N ARG A 161 3.56 -10.30 -0.13
CA ARG A 161 3.71 -8.90 -0.56
C ARG A 161 5.02 -8.35 -0.02
N ILE A 162 5.61 -7.38 -0.72
CA ILE A 162 6.88 -6.78 -0.34
C ILE A 162 6.72 -5.27 -0.27
N VAL A 163 7.12 -4.72 0.87
CA VAL A 163 7.10 -3.28 1.14
C VAL A 163 8.43 -2.86 1.73
N GLU A 164 8.77 -1.60 1.57
CA GLU A 164 9.88 -0.99 2.30
C GLU A 164 9.47 -0.79 3.75
N ALA A 165 10.40 -0.99 4.69
CA ALA A 165 10.18 -0.84 6.10
C ALA A 165 9.97 0.64 6.44
N LEU A 166 8.72 0.99 6.76
CA LEU A 166 8.32 2.37 7.10
C LEU A 166 7.64 2.43 8.46
N THR A 167 7.08 1.32 8.91
CA THR A 167 6.33 1.22 10.16
C THR A 167 7.21 0.65 11.27
N GLN A 168 6.83 0.90 12.52
CA GLN A 168 7.56 0.36 13.67
C GLN A 168 7.68 -1.16 13.60
N ARG A 169 6.61 -1.87 13.23
CA ARG A 169 6.59 -3.34 13.17
C ARG A 169 7.53 -3.89 12.11
N GLU A 170 7.69 -3.17 11.00
CA GLU A 170 8.62 -3.52 9.94
C GLU A 170 10.06 -3.24 10.36
N TRP A 171 10.33 -2.12 11.02
CA TRP A 171 11.65 -1.84 11.59
C TRP A 171 12.05 -2.83 12.71
N GLU A 172 11.11 -3.25 13.54
CA GLU A 172 11.32 -4.33 14.51
C GLU A 172 11.70 -5.63 13.79
N ALA A 173 11.06 -5.95 12.67
CA ALA A 173 11.42 -7.10 11.85
C ALA A 173 12.80 -6.94 11.20
N VAL A 174 13.15 -5.76 10.68
CA VAL A 174 14.50 -5.46 10.15
C VAL A 174 15.57 -5.76 11.19
N VAL A 175 15.37 -5.31 12.44
CA VAL A 175 16.31 -5.56 13.55
C VAL A 175 16.38 -7.05 13.88
N SER A 176 15.23 -7.74 13.90
CA SER A 176 15.15 -9.18 14.21
C SER A 176 15.81 -10.06 13.16
N PHE A 177 15.58 -9.80 11.87
CA PHE A 177 16.15 -10.59 10.77
C PHE A 177 17.59 -10.19 10.44
N GLY A 178 17.88 -8.89 10.43
CA GLY A 178 19.19 -8.36 9.99
C GLY A 178 20.31 -8.50 11.01
N GLY A 179 19.98 -8.73 12.28
CA GLY A 179 20.93 -8.64 13.39
C GLY A 179 21.34 -7.18 13.62
N VAL A 180 21.36 -6.75 14.89
CA VAL A 180 21.41 -5.34 15.35
C VAL A 180 22.63 -4.51 14.85
N LYS A 181 23.59 -5.08 14.10
CA LYS A 181 24.92 -4.47 13.89
C LYS A 181 25.14 -3.65 12.61
N SER A 182 24.18 -3.53 11.69
CA SER A 182 24.45 -2.79 10.42
C SER A 182 23.21 -2.26 9.69
N VAL A 183 22.23 -1.71 10.41
CA VAL A 183 21.04 -1.10 9.80
C VAL A 183 21.31 0.39 9.59
N ASP A 184 21.56 0.80 8.34
CA ASP A 184 21.63 2.22 7.97
C ASP A 184 20.26 2.66 7.43
N PRO A 185 19.55 3.57 8.12
CA PRO A 185 18.19 3.94 7.72
C PRO A 185 18.09 4.62 6.35
N ASN A 186 19.20 4.99 5.73
CA ASN A 186 19.23 5.55 4.37
C ASN A 186 19.20 4.46 3.29
N ASP A 187 19.43 3.22 3.66
CA ASP A 187 19.32 2.09 2.74
C ASP A 187 17.88 1.65 2.55
N THR A 188 17.63 0.90 1.46
CA THR A 188 16.33 0.29 1.24
C THR A 188 16.26 -1.01 2.04
N HIS A 189 15.41 -1.01 3.06
CA HIS A 189 15.06 -2.19 3.84
C HIS A 189 13.69 -2.69 3.38
N ALA A 190 13.64 -3.85 2.74
CA ALA A 190 12.38 -4.44 2.29
C ALA A 190 11.99 -5.62 3.17
N VAL A 191 10.72 -5.72 3.52
CA VAL A 191 10.17 -6.82 4.30
C VAL A 191 9.19 -7.62 3.45
N LEU A 192 9.30 -8.95 3.54
CA LEU A 192 8.37 -9.88 2.93
C LEU A 192 7.28 -10.21 3.93
N TYR A 193 6.04 -9.93 3.57
CA TYR A 193 4.88 -10.41 4.28
C TYR A 193 4.31 -11.65 3.62
N LYS A 194 3.77 -12.56 4.42
CA LYS A 194 2.82 -13.61 4.01
C LYS A 194 1.54 -13.41 4.82
N GLY A 195 0.51 -12.90 4.16
CA GLY A 195 -0.66 -12.37 4.88
C GLY A 195 -0.30 -11.15 5.74
N SER A 196 -0.52 -11.27 7.06
CA SER A 196 -0.18 -10.24 8.04
C SER A 196 1.15 -10.48 8.77
N ASP A 197 1.79 -11.62 8.54
CA ASP A 197 3.04 -11.99 9.19
C ASP A 197 4.23 -11.55 8.35
N ILE A 198 5.26 -10.97 8.98
CA ILE A 198 6.53 -10.67 8.32
C ILE A 198 7.37 -11.92 8.38
N VAL A 199 7.67 -12.47 7.21
CA VAL A 199 8.33 -13.77 7.04
C VAL A 199 9.70 -13.68 6.37
N GLY A 200 10.10 -12.48 5.95
CA GLY A 200 11.44 -12.26 5.44
C GLY A 200 11.82 -10.79 5.33
N TYR A 201 13.08 -10.57 4.98
CA TYR A 201 13.74 -9.28 4.95
C TYR A 201 14.85 -9.28 3.90
N ALA A 202 14.97 -8.18 3.17
CA ALA A 202 16.05 -7.91 2.23
C ALA A 202 16.65 -6.53 2.50
N PHE A 203 17.98 -6.48 2.50
CA PHE A 203 18.75 -5.26 2.61
C PHE A 203 19.33 -4.90 1.24
N ILE A 204 19.01 -3.70 0.76
CA ILE A 204 19.44 -3.19 -0.54
C ILE A 204 20.16 -1.86 -0.36
N ARG A 205 21.37 -1.77 -0.94
CA ARG A 205 22.18 -0.56 -0.94
C ARG A 205 22.61 -0.26 -2.37
N ASN A 206 22.46 1.00 -2.79
CA ASN A 206 22.82 1.46 -4.14
C ASN A 206 22.26 0.56 -5.27
N GLY A 207 21.00 0.12 -5.14
CA GLY A 207 20.33 -0.71 -6.13
C GLY A 207 20.80 -2.17 -6.21
N ARG A 208 21.53 -2.66 -5.19
CA ARG A 208 22.03 -4.05 -5.13
C ARG A 208 21.56 -4.74 -3.88
N LEU A 209 21.22 -6.02 -4.00
CA LEU A 209 20.92 -6.87 -2.84
C LEU A 209 22.21 -7.18 -2.09
N HIS A 210 22.22 -6.92 -0.78
CA HIS A 210 23.35 -7.19 0.12
C HIS A 210 23.08 -8.30 1.14
N PHE A 211 21.83 -8.47 1.54
CA PHE A 211 21.45 -9.49 2.50
C PHE A 211 20.00 -9.89 2.31
N ILE A 212 19.71 -11.16 2.59
CA ILE A 212 18.36 -11.71 2.63
C ILE A 212 18.25 -12.67 3.81
N ALA A 213 17.11 -12.63 4.49
CA ALA A 213 16.74 -13.63 5.49
C ALA A 213 15.25 -13.89 5.41
N ALA A 214 14.84 -15.14 5.63
CA ALA A 214 13.45 -15.53 5.69
C ALA A 214 13.25 -16.63 6.73
N VAL A 215 12.01 -16.86 7.15
CA VAL A 215 11.67 -17.88 8.16
C VAL A 215 11.78 -19.31 7.61
N ASP A 216 11.63 -19.49 6.30
CA ASP A 216 11.84 -20.76 5.62
C ASP A 216 12.40 -20.59 4.18
N THR A 217 12.75 -21.72 3.55
CA THR A 217 13.34 -21.75 2.22
C THR A 217 12.39 -21.29 1.11
N LEU A 218 11.08 -21.50 1.24
CA LEU A 218 10.11 -21.07 0.22
C LEU A 218 9.98 -19.54 0.21
N ASP A 219 9.96 -18.94 1.40
CA ASP A 219 9.89 -17.50 1.60
C ASP A 219 11.16 -16.81 1.07
N GLU A 220 12.34 -17.40 1.31
CA GLU A 220 13.60 -16.93 0.75
C GLU A 220 13.58 -16.95 -0.79
N VAL A 221 13.16 -18.07 -1.39
CA VAL A 221 13.06 -18.22 -2.86
C VAL A 221 12.09 -17.19 -3.45
N PHE A 222 10.95 -16.94 -2.79
CA PHE A 222 10.00 -15.93 -3.24
C PHE A 222 10.65 -14.54 -3.25
N LEU A 223 11.29 -14.15 -2.14
CA LEU A 223 11.90 -12.84 -2.00
C LEU A 223 13.06 -12.65 -2.99
N LEU A 224 13.88 -13.68 -3.24
CA LEU A 224 14.93 -13.65 -4.28
C LEU A 224 14.35 -13.40 -5.66
N LYS A 225 13.27 -14.10 -6.04
CA LYS A 225 12.60 -13.89 -7.34
C LYS A 225 12.04 -12.48 -7.49
N ALA A 226 11.50 -11.91 -6.41
CA ALA A 226 11.00 -10.54 -6.44
C ALA A 226 12.14 -9.52 -6.60
N VAL A 227 13.26 -9.70 -5.90
CA VAL A 227 14.48 -8.89 -6.06
C VAL A 227 14.98 -8.96 -7.51
N GLU A 228 15.03 -10.17 -8.10
CA GLU A 228 15.43 -10.38 -9.49
C GLU A 228 14.48 -9.67 -10.47
N ARG A 229 13.15 -9.80 -10.30
CA ARG A 229 12.15 -9.09 -11.10
C ARG A 229 12.34 -7.57 -11.03
N LYS A 230 12.75 -7.06 -9.88
CA LYS A 230 13.01 -5.63 -9.65
C LYS A 230 14.32 -5.14 -10.27
N GLY A 231 15.11 -6.02 -10.88
CA GLY A 231 16.41 -5.69 -11.46
C GLY A 231 17.49 -5.38 -10.42
N LEU A 232 17.27 -5.77 -9.16
CA LEU A 232 18.25 -5.58 -8.09
C LEU A 232 19.26 -6.72 -8.15
N HIS A 233 20.47 -6.43 -8.66
CA HIS A 233 21.51 -7.44 -8.85
C HIS A 233 21.98 -8.05 -7.51
N LYS A 234 22.31 -9.35 -7.51
CA LYS A 234 23.03 -9.99 -6.39
C LYS A 234 24.50 -9.60 -6.46
N LEU A 235 25.07 -9.13 -5.35
CA LEU A 235 26.47 -9.42 -5.06
C LEU A 235 26.47 -10.79 -4.38
N LEU A 236 26.98 -11.80 -5.08
CA LEU A 236 27.49 -13.01 -4.43
C LEU A 236 28.86 -12.67 -3.84
#